data_AF-A0A9E1F7D4-F1
#
_entry.id   AF-A0A9E1F7D4-F1
#
_cell.length_a   1.000
_cell.length_b   1.000
_cell.length_c   1.000
_cell.angle_alpha   90.00
_cell.angle_beta   90.00
_cell.angle_gamma   90.00
#
_symmetry.space_group_name_H-M   'P 1'
#
loop_
_entity.id
_entity.type
_entity.pdbx_description
1 polymer ?
#
loop_
_entity_poly.entity_id
_entity_poly.type
_entity_poly.pdbx_seq_one_letter_code
_entity_poly.pdbx_strand_id
1 'polypeptide(L)'
;MTEKLLRDSLIEAQGKGEIGLFIWANWRVWDDLAFEMKEGDEKYDFAISQVLKQEEATISTQLCGFDAPGVLAVSISKMINSEEFFSHVLKTCEKGNYKGPITFIPSNEISQYC
;
A
#
# COMPACT_ATOMS: atom_id res chain seq x y z
N MET A 1 -3.90 10.94 -5.60
CA MET A 1 -3.16 11.13 -4.33
C MET A 1 -2.58 12.53 -4.30
N THR A 2 -2.51 13.20 -3.15
CA THR A 2 -1.74 14.45 -3.00
C THR A 2 -0.57 14.21 -2.06
N GLU A 3 0.50 14.99 -2.22
CA GLU A 3 1.66 14.91 -1.32
C GLU A 3 1.27 15.08 0.14
N LYS A 4 0.44 16.10 0.43
CA LYS A 4 -0.03 16.40 1.79
C LYS A 4 -0.75 15.19 2.41
N LEU A 5 -1.69 14.60 1.69
CA LEU A 5 -2.44 13.44 2.18
C LEU A 5 -1.50 12.27 2.50
N LEU A 6 -0.54 11.99 1.61
CA LEU A 6 0.41 10.90 1.81
C LEU A 6 1.35 11.15 2.99
N ARG A 7 1.83 12.40 3.18
CA ARG A 7 2.65 12.77 4.35
C ARG A 7 1.86 12.70 5.65
N ASP A 8 0.64 13.20 5.67
CA ASP A 8 -0.24 13.14 6.84
C ASP A 8 -0.51 11.68 7.24
N SER A 9 -0.77 10.80 6.26
CA SER A 9 -0.93 9.36 6.51
C SER A 9 0.34 8.68 7.01
N LEU A 10 1.53 9.06 6.52
CA LEU A 10 2.79 8.52 7.02
C LEU A 10 3.05 8.92 8.48
N ILE A 11 2.75 10.17 8.85
CA ILE A 11 2.87 10.65 10.23
C ILE A 11 1.93 9.87 11.15
N GLU A 12 0.68 9.68 10.74
CA GLU A 12 -0.30 8.91 11.50
C GLU A 12 0.14 7.45 11.68
N ALA A 13 0.57 6.81 10.59
CA ALA A 13 0.96 5.41 10.60
C ALA A 13 2.26 5.19 11.41
N GLN A 14 3.21 6.12 11.33
CA GLN A 14 4.39 6.12 12.21
C GLN A 14 4.01 6.23 13.69
N GLY A 15 3.06 7.11 14.02
CA GLY A 15 2.58 7.28 15.40
C GLY A 15 1.87 6.05 15.96
N LYS A 16 1.30 5.21 15.09
CA LYS A 16 0.63 3.95 15.45
C LYS A 16 1.56 2.72 15.43
N GLY A 17 2.81 2.87 14.97
CA GLY A 17 3.75 1.74 14.86
C GLY A 17 3.41 0.76 13.73
N GLU A 18 2.79 1.27 12.66
CA GLU A 18 2.47 0.53 11.44
C GLU A 18 3.75 0.32 10.61
N ILE A 19 3.80 -0.76 9.82
CA ILE A 19 4.98 -1.10 9.00
C ILE A 19 4.86 -0.72 7.53
N GLY A 20 3.64 -0.63 7.02
CA GLY A 20 3.39 -0.32 5.61
C GLY A 20 2.05 0.34 5.37
N LEU A 21 1.86 0.77 4.14
CA LEU A 21 0.61 1.33 3.65
C LEU A 21 0.14 0.55 2.43
N PHE A 22 -1.15 0.29 2.36
CA PHE A 22 -1.86 -0.06 1.14
C PHE A 22 -2.55 1.17 0.57
N ILE A 23 -2.09 1.62 -0.58
CA ILE A 23 -2.66 2.74 -1.32
C ILE A 23 -3.55 2.18 -2.41
N TRP A 24 -4.86 2.33 -2.25
CA TRP A 24 -5.84 1.73 -3.17
C TRP A 24 -6.03 2.58 -4.42
N ALA A 25 -6.20 1.92 -5.57
CA ALA A 25 -6.38 2.63 -6.83
C ALA A 25 -7.63 3.52 -6.82
N ASN A 26 -8.75 2.99 -6.33
CA ASN A 26 -9.99 3.73 -6.15
C ASN A 26 -10.89 3.04 -5.10
N TRP A 27 -11.99 3.70 -4.75
CA TRP A 27 -12.93 3.21 -3.74
C TRP A 27 -13.64 1.90 -4.14
N ARG A 28 -13.89 1.69 -5.43
CA ARG A 28 -14.54 0.46 -5.92
C ARG A 28 -13.61 -0.74 -5.78
N VAL A 29 -12.35 -0.58 -6.14
CA VAL A 29 -11.32 -1.62 -5.93
C VAL A 29 -11.18 -1.96 -4.46
N TRP A 30 -11.19 -0.95 -3.59
CA TRP A 30 -11.14 -1.17 -2.16
C TRP A 30 -12.37 -1.95 -1.67
N ASP A 31 -13.57 -1.56 -2.07
CA ASP A 31 -14.81 -2.23 -1.68
C ASP A 31 -14.84 -3.70 -2.15
N ASP A 32 -14.37 -3.96 -3.38
CA ASP A 32 -14.34 -5.32 -3.97
C ASP A 32 -13.25 -6.21 -3.37
N LEU A 33 -12.06 -5.68 -3.02
CA LEU A 33 -10.88 -6.49 -2.67
C LEU A 33 -10.44 -6.40 -1.21
N ALA A 34 -10.87 -5.40 -0.44
CA ALA A 34 -10.36 -5.21 0.92
C ALA A 34 -10.69 -6.40 1.84
N PHE A 35 -11.81 -7.09 1.59
CA PHE A 35 -12.17 -8.29 2.35
C PHE A 35 -11.31 -9.52 2.01
N GLU A 36 -10.76 -9.56 0.79
CA GLU A 36 -9.90 -10.63 0.29
C GLU A 36 -8.43 -10.40 0.66
N MET A 37 -8.00 -9.13 0.75
CA MET A 37 -6.62 -8.74 1.10
C MET A 37 -6.35 -8.91 2.61
N LYS A 38 -6.20 -10.16 3.04
CA LYS A 38 -5.90 -10.59 4.40
C LYS A 38 -4.92 -11.76 4.38
N GLU A 39 -4.40 -12.10 5.56
CA GLU A 39 -3.47 -13.20 5.76
C GLU A 39 -3.96 -14.53 5.12
N GLY A 40 -3.07 -15.17 4.36
CA GLY A 40 -3.35 -16.40 3.63
C GLY A 40 -3.83 -16.18 2.19
N ASP A 41 -4.04 -14.93 1.77
CA ASP A 41 -4.18 -14.58 0.36
C ASP A 41 -2.80 -14.31 -0.27
N GLU A 42 -2.52 -14.93 -1.41
CA GLU A 42 -1.20 -14.85 -2.06
C GLU A 42 -0.79 -13.42 -2.40
N LYS A 43 -1.74 -12.54 -2.76
CA LYS A 43 -1.43 -11.14 -3.10
C LYS A 43 -1.12 -10.36 -1.83
N TYR A 44 -1.89 -10.56 -0.78
CA TYR A 44 -1.62 -9.95 0.53
C TYR A 44 -0.25 -10.40 1.05
N ASP A 45 0.02 -11.70 1.11
CA ASP A 45 1.27 -12.25 1.61
C ASP A 45 2.49 -11.74 0.82
N PHE A 46 2.35 -11.65 -0.52
CA PHE A 46 3.35 -11.03 -1.37
C PHE A 46 3.57 -9.55 -1.02
N ALA A 47 2.49 -8.77 -0.84
CA ALA A 47 2.55 -7.37 -0.46
C ALA A 47 3.32 -7.17 0.85
N ILE A 48 2.99 -7.97 1.87
CA ILE A 48 3.64 -7.93 3.17
C ILE A 48 5.13 -8.25 3.05
N SER A 49 5.50 -9.31 2.32
CA SER A 49 6.90 -9.65 2.07
C SER A 49 7.68 -8.49 1.43
N GLN A 50 7.09 -7.77 0.46
CA GLN A 50 7.76 -6.63 -0.16
C GLN A 50 7.90 -5.45 0.80
N VAL A 51 6.86 -5.14 1.56
CA VAL A 51 6.88 -4.09 2.60
C VAL A 51 7.99 -4.35 3.63
N LEU A 52 8.15 -5.60 4.06
CA LEU A 52 9.20 -6.02 5.00
C LEU A 52 10.61 -5.89 4.40
N LYS A 53 10.75 -6.16 3.10
CA LYS A 53 12.02 -5.94 2.35
C LYS A 53 12.30 -4.45 2.07
N GLN A 54 11.42 -3.55 2.54
CA GLN A 54 11.48 -2.13 2.22
C GLN A 54 11.39 -1.89 0.70
N GLU A 55 10.57 -2.66 0.01
CA GLU A 55 10.26 -2.48 -1.41
C GLU A 55 8.82 -1.99 -1.58
N GLU A 56 8.47 -1.58 -2.79
CA GLU A 56 7.08 -1.33 -3.18
C GLU A 56 6.55 -2.53 -3.96
N ALA A 57 5.26 -2.81 -3.83
CA ALA A 57 4.59 -3.83 -4.61
C ALA A 57 3.36 -3.22 -5.28
N THR A 58 3.25 -3.35 -6.60
CA THR A 58 2.00 -3.08 -7.29
C THR A 58 1.25 -4.39 -7.48
N ILE A 59 0.06 -4.46 -6.90
CA ILE A 59 -0.83 -5.61 -7.04
C ILE A 59 -1.92 -5.19 -8.01
N SER A 60 -1.95 -5.85 -9.17
CA SER A 60 -3.00 -5.66 -10.16
C SER A 60 -4.27 -6.42 -9.74
N THR A 61 -5.40 -5.92 -10.22
CA THR A 61 -6.69 -6.60 -10.12
C THR A 61 -7.36 -6.65 -11.48
N GLN A 62 -8.36 -7.52 -11.62
CA GLN A 62 -9.22 -7.54 -12.80
C GLN A 62 -10.51 -6.76 -12.50
N LEU A 63 -10.70 -5.66 -13.22
CA LEU A 63 -11.92 -4.87 -13.19
C LEU A 63 -12.63 -5.06 -14.52
N CYS A 64 -13.82 -5.65 -14.48
CA CYS A 64 -14.63 -5.94 -15.68
C CYS A 64 -13.85 -6.75 -16.76
N GLY A 65 -12.95 -7.64 -16.35
CA GLY A 65 -12.13 -8.46 -17.26
C GLY A 65 -10.89 -7.77 -17.83
N PHE A 66 -10.57 -6.55 -17.38
CA PHE A 66 -9.34 -5.85 -17.76
C PHE A 66 -8.39 -5.70 -16.58
N ASP A 67 -7.10 -5.79 -16.84
CA ASP A 67 -6.07 -5.50 -15.84
C ASP A 67 -6.13 -4.02 -15.45
N ALA A 68 -6.32 -3.81 -14.16
CA ALA A 68 -6.36 -2.49 -13.55
C ALA A 68 -5.40 -2.43 -12.35
N PRO A 69 -4.87 -1.24 -12.02
CA PRO A 69 -4.18 -1.05 -10.76
C PRO A 69 -5.11 -1.43 -9.60
N GLY A 70 -4.66 -2.33 -8.72
CA GLY A 70 -5.40 -2.74 -7.54
C GLY A 70 -4.96 -1.95 -6.32
N VAL A 71 -3.79 -2.30 -5.80
CA VAL A 71 -3.18 -1.65 -4.64
C VAL A 71 -1.69 -1.44 -4.87
N LEU A 72 -1.17 -0.35 -4.32
CA LEU A 72 0.25 -0.10 -4.18
C LEU A 72 0.62 -0.28 -2.70
N ALA A 73 1.41 -1.32 -2.41
CA ALA A 73 1.94 -1.59 -1.08
C ALA A 73 3.31 -0.94 -0.92
N VAL A 74 3.51 -0.19 0.17
CA VAL A 74 4.77 0.54 0.41
C VAL A 74 5.20 0.46 1.87
N SER A 75 6.51 0.41 2.09
CA SER A 75 7.11 0.43 3.42
C SER A 75 7.12 1.83 4.03
N ILE A 76 6.56 1.98 5.23
CA ILE A 76 6.55 3.26 5.96
C ILE A 76 7.98 3.69 6.28
N SER A 77 8.82 2.76 6.74
CA SER A 77 10.20 3.07 7.10
C SER A 77 10.97 3.67 5.93
N LYS A 78 10.84 3.12 4.73
CA LYS A 78 11.52 3.65 3.55
C LYS A 78 10.91 4.95 3.06
N MET A 79 9.58 5.08 3.09
CA MET A 79 8.89 6.32 2.74
C MET A 79 9.31 7.50 3.62
N ILE A 80 9.58 7.26 4.90
CA ILE A 80 10.03 8.31 5.84
C ILE A 80 11.52 8.62 5.66
N ASN A 81 12.36 7.59 5.46
CA ASN A 81 13.81 7.75 5.44
C ASN A 81 14.39 8.13 4.06
N SER A 82 13.60 8.06 2.98
CA SER A 82 14.05 8.34 1.62
C SER A 82 13.06 9.23 0.87
N GLU A 83 13.42 10.50 0.71
CA GLU A 83 12.63 11.46 -0.07
C GLU A 83 12.57 11.09 -1.57
N GLU A 84 13.61 10.42 -2.08
CA GLU A 84 13.62 9.86 -3.44
C GLU A 84 12.55 8.79 -3.61
N PHE A 85 12.48 7.84 -2.66
CA PHE A 85 11.46 6.80 -2.67
C PHE A 85 10.05 7.37 -2.49
N PHE A 86 9.89 8.34 -1.57
CA PHE A 86 8.63 9.06 -1.39
C PHE A 86 8.16 9.72 -2.71
N SER A 87 9.06 10.44 -3.38
CA SER A 87 8.78 11.11 -4.65
C SER A 87 8.42 10.12 -5.76
N HIS A 88 9.07 8.95 -5.78
CA HIS A 88 8.76 7.86 -6.71
C HIS A 88 7.34 7.31 -6.47
N VAL A 89 7.01 6.98 -5.22
CA VAL A 89 5.67 6.49 -4.85
C VAL A 89 4.58 7.51 -5.17
N LEU A 90 4.82 8.80 -4.87
CA LEU A 90 3.87 9.86 -5.22
C LEU A 90 3.61 9.94 -6.73
N LYS A 91 4.67 9.89 -7.55
CA LYS A 91 4.56 9.87 -9.02
C LYS A 91 3.83 8.62 -9.52
N THR A 92 4.09 7.46 -8.92
CA THR A 92 3.38 6.21 -9.23
C THR A 92 1.89 6.35 -8.92
N CYS A 93 1.55 6.96 -7.78
CA CYS A 93 0.17 7.23 -7.40
C CYS A 93 -0.54 8.16 -8.38
N GLU A 94 0.14 9.22 -8.83
CA GLU A 94 -0.39 10.17 -9.83
C GLU A 94 -0.62 9.50 -11.19
N LYS A 95 0.38 8.77 -11.71
CA LYS A 95 0.29 8.08 -13.01
C LYS A 95 -0.75 6.96 -13.00
N GLY A 96 -0.78 6.16 -11.94
CA GLY A 96 -1.72 5.05 -11.78
C GLY A 96 -3.13 5.47 -11.36
N ASN A 97 -3.39 6.77 -11.22
CA ASN A 97 -4.66 7.31 -10.71
C ASN A 97 -5.09 6.73 -9.35
N TYR A 98 -4.13 6.48 -8.46
CA TYR A 98 -4.40 6.04 -7.09
C TYR A 98 -5.07 7.17 -6.31
N LYS A 99 -6.40 7.09 -6.22
CA LYS A 99 -7.30 8.07 -5.59
C LYS A 99 -8.23 7.40 -4.56
N GLY A 100 -7.98 6.12 -4.27
CA GLY A 100 -8.71 5.37 -3.26
C GLY A 100 -8.24 5.68 -1.84
N PRO A 101 -8.79 4.96 -0.86
CA PRO A 101 -8.36 5.07 0.53
C PRO A 101 -6.90 4.61 0.72
N ILE A 102 -6.36 4.89 1.90
CA ILE A 102 -5.09 4.31 2.38
C ILE A 102 -5.45 3.42 3.57
N THR A 103 -4.98 2.18 3.55
CA THR A 103 -5.10 1.24 4.68
C THR A 103 -3.72 1.03 5.29
N PHE A 104 -3.66 0.94 6.62
CA PHE A 104 -2.41 0.73 7.35
C PHE A 104 -2.17 -0.76 7.56
N ILE A 105 -0.89 -1.15 7.50
CA ILE A 105 -0.45 -2.52 7.72
C ILE A 105 0.18 -2.58 9.11
N PRO A 106 -0.49 -3.21 10.09
CA PRO A 106 -0.03 -3.20 11.46
C PRO A 106 1.12 -4.17 11.70
N SER A 107 1.96 -3.82 12.67
CA SER A 107 3.17 -4.58 12.99
C SER A 107 2.90 -5.97 13.60
N ASN A 108 1.68 -6.21 14.10
CA ASN A 108 1.28 -7.49 14.66
C ASN A 108 0.95 -8.54 13.58
N GLU A 109 0.70 -8.13 12.34
CA GLU A 109 0.45 -9.03 11.19
C GLU A 109 1.73 -9.75 10.71
N ILE A 110 2.89 -9.43 11.30
CA ILE A 110 4.20 -9.98 10.91
C ILE A 110 4.52 -11.31 11.63
N SER A 111 3.75 -11.70 12.66
CA SER A 111 4.12 -12.84 13.52
C SER A 111 4.30 -14.19 12.79
N GLN A 112 3.82 -14.29 11.54
CA GLN A 112 3.94 -15.48 10.69
C GLN A 112 5.01 -15.38 9.59
N TYR A 113 5.60 -14.21 9.38
CA TYR A 113 6.60 -13.94 8.34
C TYR A 113 8.05 -13.84 8.87
N CYS A 114 8.23 -13.92 10.19
CA CYS A 114 9.52 -13.98 10.88
C CYS A 114 9.79 -15.39 11.40
#